data_AF-P47678-F1
#
_entry.id   AF-P47678-F1
#
_cell.length_a   1.000
_cell.length_b   1.000
_cell.length_c   1.000
_cell.angle_alpha   90.00
_cell.angle_beta   90.00
_cell.angle_gamma   90.00
#
_symmetry.space_group_name_H-M   'P 1'
#
loop_
_entity.id
_entity.type
_entity.pdbx_description
1 polymer ?
#
loop_
_entity_poly.entity_id
_entity_poly.type
_entity_poly.pdbx_seq_one_letter_code
_entity_poly.pdbx_strand_id
1 'polypeptide(L)'
;MVLGSLITACSNLSSGTNFSSLNQLRNSFSKNSELNQDKKELVTSLRDSFEVDSKSATNVLLDAWRFSLQDEKILEKQDPSRFVKAFGSGKSKEDVEPSTGVKGLRLVERYTQNVASIINNVIKLSSQTVTDFSFYYNSSRDFKVQIRLQATGTFDSAQAKSYLSQIGLSDSDIKDKNSISADLIFTYTPPSSNLFSKSSFDTLLRKINFNTNLRLQIIGKDELMQKLLQSNFVGQLADQNFQDQTIDLLPYVLYSIL
;
A
#
# COMPACT_ATOMS: atom_id res chain seq x y z
N MET A 1 -26.96 -26.72 36.70
CA MET A 1 -25.49 -26.58 36.74
C MET A 1 -25.13 -25.41 35.83
N VAL A 2 -24.32 -24.49 36.34
CA VAL A 2 -24.10 -23.11 35.86
C VAL A 2 -23.66 -23.05 34.39
N LEU A 3 -24.54 -22.59 33.49
CA LEU A 3 -24.16 -21.92 32.24
C LEU A 3 -23.99 -20.45 32.63
N GLY A 4 -22.85 -20.08 33.20
CA GLY A 4 -21.73 -19.68 32.35
C GLY A 4 -22.00 -18.25 31.91
N SER A 5 -21.98 -17.34 32.88
CA SER A 5 -21.96 -15.89 32.72
C SER A 5 -20.77 -15.49 31.84
N LEU A 6 -20.97 -15.47 30.52
CA LEU A 6 -19.97 -15.10 29.53
C LEU A 6 -20.57 -14.16 28.47
N ILE A 7 -21.37 -13.18 28.88
CA ILE A 7 -21.74 -12.06 27.99
C ILE A 7 -21.89 -10.79 28.84
N THR A 8 -20.80 -10.30 29.41
CA THR A 8 -20.83 -8.99 30.12
C THR A 8 -19.59 -8.14 29.83
N ALA A 9 -19.00 -8.31 28.64
CA ALA A 9 -18.04 -7.34 28.11
C ALA A 9 -18.57 -6.56 26.87
N CYS A 10 -19.80 -6.84 26.41
CA CYS A 10 -20.39 -6.21 25.21
C CYS A 10 -21.06 -4.84 25.47
N SER A 11 -20.91 -4.22 26.64
CA SER A 11 -21.49 -2.91 26.93
C SER A 11 -20.41 -1.89 27.29
N ASN A 12 -20.28 -0.86 26.46
CA ASN A 12 -19.47 0.36 26.65
C ASN A 12 -18.16 0.45 25.86
N LEU A 13 -18.13 0.02 24.59
CA LEU A 13 -17.58 0.96 23.60
C LEU A 13 -18.58 2.12 23.52
N SER A 14 -18.56 2.95 24.56
CA SER A 14 -19.40 4.12 24.75
C SER A 14 -19.27 5.01 23.52
N SER A 15 -20.35 5.72 23.22
CA SER A 15 -20.59 6.70 22.16
C SER A 15 -19.61 7.89 22.10
N GLY A 16 -18.34 7.69 22.42
CA GLY A 16 -17.26 8.66 22.39
C GLY A 16 -15.88 7.99 22.30
N THR A 17 -15.78 6.82 21.68
CA THR A 17 -14.49 6.13 21.52
C THR A 17 -13.60 6.93 20.58
N ASN A 18 -12.63 7.65 21.14
CA ASN A 18 -11.57 8.33 20.39
C ASN A 18 -10.30 7.46 20.42
N PHE A 19 -9.97 6.85 19.29
CA PHE A 19 -8.70 6.16 19.11
C PHE A 19 -7.62 7.19 18.76
N SER A 20 -6.79 7.52 19.75
CA SER A 20 -5.67 8.46 19.59
C SER A 20 -4.32 7.78 19.32
N SER A 21 -4.26 6.45 19.40
CA SER A 21 -3.06 5.67 19.06
C SER A 21 -3.38 4.25 18.59
N LEU A 22 -2.47 3.66 17.80
CA LEU A 22 -2.57 2.27 17.36
C LEU A 22 -2.56 1.28 18.54
N ASN A 23 -1.86 1.60 19.63
CA ASN A 23 -1.85 0.74 20.82
C ASN A 23 -3.21 0.77 21.55
N GLN A 24 -3.88 1.92 21.63
CA GLN A 24 -5.25 1.99 22.16
C GLN A 24 -6.20 1.16 21.30
N LEU A 25 -6.06 1.24 19.97
CA LEU A 25 -6.78 0.38 19.04
C LEU A 25 -6.56 -1.09 19.42
N ARG A 26 -5.32 -1.60 19.32
CA ARG A 26 -4.95 -2.98 19.65
C ARG A 26 -5.47 -3.47 21.00
N ASN A 27 -5.38 -2.64 22.04
CA ASN A 27 -5.84 -2.99 23.38
C ASN A 27 -7.36 -3.09 23.48
N SER A 28 -8.11 -2.27 22.74
CA SER A 28 -9.56 -2.37 22.66
C SER A 28 -9.99 -3.61 21.88
N PHE A 29 -9.27 -3.99 20.82
CA PHE A 29 -9.61 -5.15 19.97
C PHE A 29 -9.16 -6.50 20.55
N SER A 30 -8.00 -6.57 21.20
CA SER A 30 -7.57 -7.79 21.90
C SER A 30 -8.54 -8.23 23.01
N LYS A 31 -9.30 -7.27 23.57
CA LYS A 31 -10.35 -7.53 24.56
C LYS A 31 -11.70 -7.92 23.94
N ASN A 32 -11.90 -7.67 22.64
CA ASN A 32 -13.16 -7.91 21.96
C ASN A 32 -12.94 -8.79 20.72
N SER A 33 -13.07 -10.11 20.91
CA SER A 33 -12.94 -11.09 19.83
C SER A 33 -13.96 -10.92 18.71
N GLU A 34 -15.12 -10.31 18.99
CA GLU A 34 -16.16 -10.07 17.98
C GLU A 34 -15.67 -9.05 16.95
N LEU A 35 -14.97 -7.99 17.35
CA LEU A 35 -14.47 -6.99 16.41
C LEU A 35 -13.37 -7.52 15.46
N ASN A 36 -12.55 -8.46 15.93
CA ASN A 36 -11.59 -9.16 15.07
C ASN A 36 -12.31 -10.05 14.03
N GLN A 37 -13.57 -10.41 14.27
CA GLN A 37 -14.40 -11.24 13.39
C GLN A 37 -15.38 -10.41 12.54
N ASP A 38 -15.98 -9.35 13.09
CA ASP A 38 -16.92 -8.46 12.42
C ASP A 38 -16.26 -7.13 12.00
N LYS A 39 -15.74 -7.16 10.78
CA LYS A 39 -15.16 -6.00 10.10
C LYS A 39 -16.13 -4.79 10.06
N LYS A 40 -17.45 -5.00 10.10
CA LYS A 40 -18.44 -3.91 10.08
C LYS A 40 -18.39 -3.06 11.35
N GLU A 41 -18.32 -3.72 12.50
CA GLU A 41 -18.26 -3.04 13.80
C GLU A 41 -16.94 -2.29 13.99
N LEU A 42 -15.82 -2.85 13.50
CA LEU A 42 -14.52 -2.16 13.46
C LEU A 42 -14.60 -0.88 12.63
N VAL A 43 -15.13 -0.94 11.39
CA VAL A 43 -15.29 0.25 10.54
C VAL A 43 -16.22 1.28 11.18
N THR A 44 -17.29 0.84 11.82
CA THR A 44 -18.22 1.72 12.54
C THR A 44 -17.51 2.45 13.68
N SER A 45 -16.77 1.73 14.52
CA SER A 45 -16.04 2.32 15.65
C SER A 45 -14.97 3.32 15.21
N LEU A 46 -14.24 3.00 14.12
CA LEU A 46 -13.24 3.91 13.55
C LEU A 46 -13.88 5.15 12.92
N ARG A 47 -15.03 5.00 12.26
CA ARG A 47 -15.80 6.12 11.72
C ARG A 47 -16.25 7.05 12.84
N ASP A 48 -16.82 6.50 13.91
CA ASP A 48 -17.33 7.28 15.03
C ASP A 48 -16.16 8.01 15.75
N SER A 49 -15.00 7.36 15.87
CA SER A 49 -13.77 8.02 16.33
C SER A 49 -13.33 9.18 15.42
N PHE A 50 -13.45 9.01 14.10
CA PHE A 50 -13.13 10.06 13.13
C PHE A 50 -14.07 11.26 13.23
N GLU A 51 -15.35 11.04 13.56
CA GLU A 51 -16.28 12.15 13.80
C GLU A 51 -15.95 12.95 15.05
N VAL A 52 -15.46 12.29 16.09
CA VAL A 52 -15.03 12.95 17.33
C VAL A 52 -13.72 13.71 17.11
N ASP A 53 -12.73 13.08 16.48
CA ASP A 53 -11.43 13.67 16.17
C ASP A 53 -10.84 13.07 14.89
N SER A 54 -11.11 13.74 13.76
CA SER A 54 -10.67 13.28 12.45
C SER A 54 -9.14 13.20 12.31
N LYS A 55 -8.40 14.08 12.98
CA LYS A 55 -6.93 14.11 12.92
C LYS A 55 -6.33 12.94 13.66
N SER A 56 -6.76 12.73 14.91
CA SER A 56 -6.26 11.61 15.73
C SER A 56 -6.64 10.27 15.10
N ALA A 57 -7.90 10.11 14.68
CA ALA A 57 -8.35 8.87 14.04
C ALA A 57 -7.58 8.58 12.74
N THR A 58 -7.36 9.59 11.89
CA THR A 58 -6.61 9.38 10.64
C THR A 58 -5.15 9.04 10.90
N ASN A 59 -4.50 9.68 11.89
CA ASN A 59 -3.14 9.31 12.30
C ASN A 59 -3.05 7.84 12.72
N VAL A 60 -4.05 7.32 13.43
CA VAL A 60 -4.10 5.88 13.78
C VAL A 60 -4.18 4.98 12.54
N LEU A 61 -4.97 5.36 11.53
CA LEU A 61 -5.06 4.62 10.27
C LEU A 61 -3.73 4.62 9.50
N LEU A 62 -3.07 5.78 9.42
CA LEU A 62 -1.77 5.93 8.76
C LEU A 62 -0.64 5.22 9.52
N ASP A 63 -0.68 5.23 10.86
CA ASP A 63 0.23 4.46 11.69
C ASP A 63 0.05 2.94 11.50
N ALA A 64 -1.18 2.46 11.33
CA ALA A 64 -1.44 1.05 11.02
C ALA A 64 -0.88 0.65 9.64
N TRP A 65 -1.01 1.56 8.66
CA TRP A 65 -0.40 1.39 7.35
C TRP A 65 1.12 1.33 7.43
N ARG A 66 1.74 2.28 8.15
CA ARG A 66 3.19 2.28 8.41
C ARG A 66 3.63 0.98 9.09
N PHE A 67 2.98 0.60 10.19
CA PHE A 67 3.32 -0.59 10.96
C PHE A 67 3.30 -1.84 10.08
N SER A 68 2.25 -2.02 9.28
CA SER A 68 2.11 -3.16 8.39
C SER A 68 3.24 -3.23 7.35
N LEU A 69 3.58 -2.09 6.75
CA LEU A 69 4.59 -2.04 5.69
C LEU A 69 6.02 -2.09 6.21
N GLN A 70 6.34 -1.36 7.28
CA GLN A 70 7.71 -1.13 7.73
C GLN A 70 8.13 -2.04 8.88
N ASP A 71 7.26 -2.23 9.88
CA ASP A 71 7.58 -3.02 11.07
C ASP A 71 7.32 -4.51 10.82
N GLU A 72 6.17 -4.83 10.24
CA GLU A 72 5.78 -6.20 9.88
C GLU A 72 6.29 -6.65 8.51
N LYS A 73 6.76 -5.71 7.68
CA LYS A 73 7.43 -6.01 6.41
C LYS A 73 6.59 -6.92 5.51
N ILE A 74 5.31 -6.60 5.33
CA ILE A 74 4.38 -7.47 4.57
C ILE A 74 4.73 -7.61 3.09
N LEU A 75 5.54 -6.71 2.53
CA LEU A 75 6.02 -6.81 1.15
C LEU A 75 7.23 -7.75 1.05
N GLU A 76 7.91 -8.02 2.16
CA GLU A 76 9.11 -8.83 2.29
C GLU A 76 8.74 -10.23 2.78
N LYS A 77 8.01 -10.34 3.89
CA LYS A 77 7.65 -11.60 4.54
C LYS A 77 6.23 -11.51 5.12
N GLN A 78 5.33 -12.35 4.61
CA GLN A 78 3.95 -12.41 5.08
C GLN A 78 3.77 -13.56 6.07
N ASP A 79 3.06 -13.30 7.16
CA ASP A 79 2.27 -14.35 7.82
C ASP A 79 1.05 -14.65 6.93
N PRO A 80 0.94 -15.83 6.31
CA PRO A 80 -0.15 -16.13 5.39
C PRO A 80 -1.52 -16.14 6.06
N SER A 81 -1.63 -16.62 7.30
CA SER A 81 -2.91 -16.68 8.02
C SER A 81 -3.42 -15.29 8.33
N ARG A 82 -2.55 -14.42 8.86
CA ARG A 82 -2.88 -13.02 9.14
C ARG A 82 -3.16 -12.25 7.86
N PHE A 83 -2.37 -12.47 6.81
CA PHE A 83 -2.54 -11.80 5.52
C PHE A 83 -3.90 -12.13 4.89
N VAL A 84 -4.28 -13.41 4.83
CA VAL A 84 -5.58 -13.83 4.28
C VAL A 84 -6.74 -13.26 5.10
N LYS A 85 -6.65 -13.21 6.43
CA LYS A 85 -7.70 -12.60 7.28
C LYS A 85 -7.84 -11.09 7.04
N ALA A 86 -6.72 -10.39 6.91
CA ALA A 86 -6.68 -8.95 6.72
C ALA A 86 -7.09 -8.53 5.29
N PHE A 87 -6.35 -9.00 4.27
CA PHE A 87 -6.49 -8.59 2.88
C PHE A 87 -7.54 -9.42 2.11
N GLY A 88 -7.81 -10.64 2.55
CA GLY A 88 -8.77 -11.55 1.92
C GLY A 88 -8.12 -12.68 1.12
N SER A 89 -8.90 -13.73 0.87
CA SER A 89 -8.47 -14.88 0.07
C SER A 89 -8.18 -14.50 -1.37
N GLY A 90 -7.15 -15.10 -1.96
CA GLY A 90 -6.73 -14.85 -3.35
C GLY A 90 -5.95 -13.55 -3.55
N LYS A 91 -5.72 -12.78 -2.48
CA LYS A 91 -4.84 -11.61 -2.51
C LYS A 91 -3.37 -11.98 -2.41
N SER A 92 -2.51 -11.12 -2.92
CA SER A 92 -1.05 -11.28 -2.85
C SER A 92 -0.35 -9.96 -2.53
N LYS A 93 1.00 -9.95 -2.50
CA LYS A 93 1.80 -8.73 -2.35
C LYS A 93 1.50 -7.66 -3.40
N GLU A 94 1.05 -8.06 -4.59
CA GLU A 94 0.65 -7.12 -5.66
C GLU A 94 -0.64 -6.36 -5.32
N ASP A 95 -1.44 -6.84 -4.37
CA ASP A 95 -2.64 -6.16 -3.89
C ASP A 95 -2.37 -5.19 -2.73
N VAL A 96 -1.13 -5.16 -2.23
CA VAL A 96 -0.68 -4.20 -1.22
C VAL A 96 -0.28 -2.90 -1.92
N GLU A 97 -0.65 -1.78 -1.32
CA GLU A 97 -0.31 -0.43 -1.78
C GLU A 97 0.65 0.24 -0.77
N PRO A 98 1.77 0.81 -1.24
CA PRO A 98 2.36 0.58 -2.55
C PRO A 98 2.93 -0.85 -2.70
N SER A 99 3.21 -1.24 -3.93
CA SER A 99 4.01 -2.42 -4.27
C SER A 99 4.81 -2.15 -5.54
N THR A 100 5.80 -3.00 -5.84
CA THR A 100 6.73 -2.77 -6.97
C THR A 100 6.48 -3.68 -8.17
N GLY A 101 5.36 -4.39 -8.23
CA GLY A 101 4.97 -5.14 -9.42
C GLY A 101 3.97 -4.39 -10.31
N VAL A 102 3.35 -5.10 -11.25
CA VAL A 102 2.56 -4.52 -12.35
C VAL A 102 1.49 -3.56 -11.85
N LYS A 103 0.75 -3.98 -10.83
CA LYS A 103 -0.35 -3.21 -10.26
C LYS A 103 0.17 -2.04 -9.43
N GLY A 104 1.16 -2.27 -8.56
CA GLY A 104 1.74 -1.24 -7.72
C GLY A 104 2.44 -0.13 -8.51
N LEU A 105 3.14 -0.48 -9.59
CA LEU A 105 3.80 0.49 -10.48
C LEU A 105 2.85 1.15 -11.49
N ARG A 106 1.58 0.74 -11.52
CA ARG A 106 0.58 1.22 -12.48
C ARG A 106 1.04 1.04 -13.94
N LEU A 107 1.63 -0.12 -14.26
CA LEU A 107 2.22 -0.34 -15.60
C LEU A 107 1.17 -0.34 -16.70
N VAL A 108 -0.04 -0.82 -16.41
CA VAL A 108 -1.15 -0.90 -17.38
C VAL A 108 -1.78 0.47 -17.63
N GLU A 109 -1.64 1.40 -16.69
CA GLU A 109 -2.08 2.78 -16.80
C GLU A 109 -1.05 3.66 -17.51
N ARG A 110 0.24 3.30 -17.44
CA ARG A 110 1.34 4.01 -18.11
C ARG A 110 1.58 3.54 -19.54
N TYR A 111 1.26 2.28 -19.83
CA TYR A 111 1.54 1.64 -21.10
C TYR A 111 0.33 0.93 -21.66
N THR A 112 0.39 0.62 -22.97
CA THR A 112 -0.55 -0.35 -23.53
C THR A 112 -0.39 -1.71 -22.85
N GLN A 113 -1.48 -2.49 -22.79
CA GLN A 113 -1.47 -3.82 -22.17
C GLN A 113 -0.35 -4.73 -22.72
N ASN A 114 -0.02 -4.61 -24.01
CA ASN A 114 1.07 -5.35 -24.64
C ASN A 114 2.44 -4.97 -24.05
N VAL A 115 2.73 -3.67 -23.92
CA VAL A 115 4.02 -3.21 -23.37
C VAL A 115 4.12 -3.50 -21.87
N ALA A 116 3.04 -3.31 -21.11
CA ALA A 116 3.01 -3.70 -19.69
C ALA A 116 3.27 -5.20 -19.50
N SER A 117 2.70 -6.05 -20.38
CA SER A 117 2.94 -7.50 -20.36
C SER A 117 4.37 -7.85 -20.73
N ILE A 118 4.97 -7.17 -21.72
CA ILE A 118 6.38 -7.35 -22.08
C ILE A 118 7.28 -7.02 -20.89
N ILE A 119 7.08 -5.86 -20.25
CA ILE A 119 7.85 -5.46 -19.06
C ILE A 119 7.74 -6.53 -17.97
N ASN A 120 6.52 -7.00 -17.68
CA ASN A 120 6.29 -8.02 -16.66
C ASN A 120 6.88 -9.40 -16.98
N ASN A 121 6.93 -9.78 -18.26
CA ASN A 121 7.49 -11.06 -18.67
C ASN A 121 9.02 -11.04 -18.67
N VAL A 122 9.62 -9.90 -19.02
CA VAL A 122 11.07 -9.73 -19.11
C VAL A 122 11.68 -9.43 -17.75
N ILE A 123 11.06 -8.57 -16.94
CA ILE A 123 11.58 -8.15 -15.64
C ILE A 123 10.77 -8.81 -14.53
N LYS A 124 11.42 -9.73 -13.82
CA LYS A 124 10.85 -10.38 -12.62
C LYS A 124 11.35 -9.68 -11.37
N LEU A 125 10.43 -9.30 -10.49
CA LEU A 125 10.78 -8.78 -9.17
C LEU A 125 11.47 -9.87 -8.34
N SER A 126 12.70 -9.62 -7.92
CA SER A 126 13.47 -10.54 -7.07
C SER A 126 13.31 -10.18 -5.59
N SER A 127 13.34 -8.89 -5.26
CA SER A 127 13.11 -8.40 -3.90
C SER A 127 12.56 -6.98 -3.92
N GLN A 128 11.79 -6.64 -2.90
CA GLN A 128 11.40 -5.26 -2.59
C GLN A 128 11.50 -5.07 -1.08
N THR A 129 11.84 -3.87 -0.62
CA THR A 129 11.95 -3.55 0.80
C THR A 129 11.48 -2.14 1.07
N VAL A 130 10.61 -1.94 2.06
CA VAL A 130 10.22 -0.62 2.55
C VAL A 130 11.35 -0.05 3.39
N THR A 131 11.95 1.02 2.92
CA THR A 131 13.12 1.66 3.57
C THR A 131 12.79 2.93 4.33
N ASP A 132 11.70 3.59 3.97
CA ASP A 132 11.17 4.72 4.71
C ASP A 132 9.64 4.79 4.54
N PHE A 133 8.95 5.18 5.59
CA PHE A 133 7.55 5.56 5.58
C PHE A 133 7.38 6.74 6.52
N SER A 134 7.07 7.90 5.94
CA SER A 134 6.81 9.13 6.68
C SER A 134 5.44 9.68 6.31
N PHE A 135 4.77 10.29 7.28
CA PHE A 135 3.52 10.97 7.03
C PHE A 135 3.34 12.19 7.92
N TYR A 136 2.55 13.13 7.42
CA TYR A 136 2.00 14.26 8.14
C TYR A 136 0.52 14.36 7.77
N TYR A 137 -0.34 14.51 8.78
CA TYR A 137 -1.77 14.74 8.57
C TYR A 137 -2.26 15.83 9.50
N ASN A 138 -2.83 16.87 8.90
CA ASN A 138 -3.45 17.96 9.64
C ASN A 138 -4.92 18.15 9.27
N SER A 139 -5.26 17.95 8.00
CA SER A 139 -6.66 17.85 7.56
C SER A 139 -6.76 17.04 6.27
N SER A 140 -7.97 16.73 5.82
CA SER A 140 -8.20 16.06 4.53
C SER A 140 -7.72 16.87 3.31
N ARG A 141 -7.46 18.19 3.48
CA ARG A 141 -6.89 19.08 2.47
C ARG A 141 -5.40 19.39 2.68
N ASP A 142 -4.82 18.90 3.77
CA ASP A 142 -3.44 19.19 4.18
C ASP A 142 -2.84 17.94 4.84
N PHE A 143 -2.31 17.05 3.99
CA PHE A 143 -1.57 15.88 4.41
C PHE A 143 -0.50 15.53 3.38
N LYS A 144 0.45 14.68 3.78
CA LYS A 144 1.39 14.02 2.90
C LYS A 144 1.77 12.68 3.48
N VAL A 145 1.72 11.62 2.67
CA VAL A 145 2.32 10.32 3.01
C VAL A 145 3.42 10.06 1.98
N GLN A 146 4.62 9.71 2.40
CA GLN A 146 5.71 9.35 1.52
C GLN A 146 6.28 7.99 1.94
N ILE A 147 6.40 7.09 0.97
CA ILE A 147 6.87 5.73 1.19
C ILE A 147 7.97 5.44 0.18
N ARG A 148 9.15 5.04 0.67
CA ARG A 148 10.31 4.70 -0.16
C ARG A 148 10.56 3.20 -0.15
N LEU A 149 10.51 2.59 -1.33
CA LEU A 149 10.84 1.20 -1.54
C LEU A 149 12.16 1.07 -2.27
N GLN A 150 12.95 0.07 -1.91
CA GLN A 150 14.06 -0.42 -2.70
C GLN A 150 13.62 -1.69 -3.41
N ALA A 151 13.79 -1.77 -4.72
CA ALA A 151 13.47 -2.97 -5.48
C ALA A 151 14.68 -3.45 -6.27
N THR A 152 14.81 -4.76 -6.35
CA THR A 152 15.74 -5.44 -7.26
C THR A 152 14.94 -6.36 -8.15
N GLY A 153 15.14 -6.25 -9.46
CA GLY A 153 14.58 -7.15 -10.45
C GLY A 153 15.67 -7.96 -11.13
N THR A 154 15.30 -9.09 -11.68
CA THR A 154 16.12 -9.90 -12.59
C THR A 154 15.45 -10.00 -13.95
N PHE A 155 16.24 -10.09 -15.02
CA PHE A 155 15.73 -10.28 -16.37
C PHE A 155 16.51 -11.36 -17.10
N ASP A 156 15.83 -12.03 -18.04
CA ASP A 156 16.48 -12.97 -18.96
C ASP A 156 17.16 -12.16 -20.08
N SER A 157 18.49 -12.16 -20.10
CA SER A 157 19.28 -11.39 -21.08
C SER A 157 18.98 -11.82 -22.53
N ALA A 158 18.67 -13.09 -22.79
CA ALA A 158 18.34 -13.56 -24.14
C ALA A 158 16.97 -13.05 -24.60
N GLN A 159 15.98 -13.02 -23.71
CA GLN A 159 14.68 -12.42 -24.01
C GLN A 159 14.77 -10.89 -24.09
N ALA A 160 15.55 -10.25 -23.23
CA ALA A 160 15.73 -8.80 -23.26
C ALA A 160 16.33 -8.32 -24.58
N LYS A 161 17.25 -9.09 -25.20
CA LYS A 161 17.86 -8.79 -26.50
C LYS A 161 16.85 -8.48 -27.61
N SER A 162 15.71 -9.17 -27.65
CA SER A 162 14.68 -8.90 -28.67
C SER A 162 13.99 -7.54 -28.52
N TYR A 163 14.16 -6.87 -27.38
CA TYR A 163 13.52 -5.59 -27.07
C TYR A 163 14.49 -4.41 -26.96
N LEU A 164 15.81 -4.66 -26.94
CA LEU A 164 16.82 -3.62 -26.69
C LEU A 164 16.69 -2.43 -27.65
N SER A 165 16.54 -2.69 -28.95
CA SER A 165 16.39 -1.64 -29.96
C SER A 165 15.14 -0.79 -29.74
N GLN A 166 14.04 -1.38 -29.26
CA GLN A 166 12.79 -0.67 -28.96
C GLN A 166 12.94 0.26 -27.76
N ILE A 167 13.78 -0.12 -26.78
CA ILE A 167 14.03 0.65 -25.57
C ILE A 167 15.30 1.51 -25.66
N GLY A 168 15.93 1.59 -26.83
CA GLY A 168 17.12 2.43 -27.06
C GLY A 168 18.40 1.91 -26.40
N LEU A 169 18.49 0.61 -26.13
CA LEU A 169 19.67 -0.07 -25.59
C LEU A 169 20.35 -0.92 -26.67
N SER A 170 21.59 -1.32 -26.40
CA SER A 170 22.40 -2.23 -27.21
C SER A 170 22.83 -3.46 -26.42
N ASP A 171 23.29 -4.51 -27.11
CA ASP A 171 23.86 -5.70 -26.48
C ASP A 171 25.00 -5.36 -25.49
N SER A 172 25.74 -4.27 -25.75
CA SER A 172 26.84 -3.80 -24.89
C SER A 172 26.37 -3.20 -23.56
N ASP A 173 25.09 -2.82 -23.45
CA ASP A 173 24.51 -2.29 -22.22
C ASP A 173 24.10 -3.40 -21.25
N ILE A 174 23.68 -4.56 -21.78
CA ILE A 174 23.20 -5.68 -20.97
C ILE A 174 24.28 -6.74 -20.68
N LYS A 175 25.32 -6.91 -21.51
CA LYS A 175 26.43 -7.89 -21.35
C LYS A 175 26.05 -9.14 -20.53
N ASP A 176 26.76 -9.39 -19.42
CA ASP A 176 26.52 -10.46 -18.45
C ASP A 176 25.64 -10.00 -17.26
N LYS A 177 25.03 -8.81 -17.35
CA LYS A 177 24.10 -8.32 -16.34
C LYS A 177 22.75 -9.03 -16.52
N ASN A 178 22.18 -9.45 -15.40
CA ASN A 178 20.85 -10.04 -15.33
C ASN A 178 19.98 -9.43 -14.23
N SER A 179 20.43 -8.33 -13.62
CA SER A 179 19.74 -7.65 -12.51
C SER A 179 19.68 -6.14 -12.72
N ILE A 180 18.59 -5.53 -12.26
CA ILE A 180 18.38 -4.09 -12.19
C ILE A 180 17.90 -3.71 -10.79
N SER A 181 18.20 -2.50 -10.35
CA SER A 181 17.87 -1.98 -9.02
C SER A 181 17.35 -0.55 -9.11
N ALA A 182 16.32 -0.25 -8.32
CA ALA A 182 15.73 1.07 -8.24
C ALA A 182 15.31 1.45 -6.82
N ASP A 183 15.33 2.75 -6.53
CA ASP A 183 14.50 3.34 -5.49
C ASP A 183 13.17 3.77 -6.09
N LEU A 184 12.10 3.53 -5.36
CA LEU A 184 10.75 3.97 -5.72
C LEU A 184 10.21 4.85 -4.60
N ILE A 185 9.70 6.02 -4.95
CA ILE A 185 9.14 6.97 -4.01
C ILE A 185 7.67 7.18 -4.37
N PHE A 186 6.79 6.72 -3.49
CA PHE A 186 5.36 6.92 -3.57
C PHE A 186 5.00 8.09 -2.67
N THR A 187 4.46 9.16 -3.24
CA THR A 187 4.04 10.35 -2.51
C THR A 187 2.54 10.57 -2.70
N TYR A 188 1.80 10.46 -1.61
CA TYR A 188 0.36 10.63 -1.55
C TYR A 188 0.02 12.00 -0.99
N THR A 189 -0.83 12.76 -1.69
CA THR A 189 -1.24 14.13 -1.33
C THR A 189 -2.74 14.31 -1.51
N PRO A 190 -3.35 15.34 -0.88
CA PRO A 190 -4.78 15.60 -1.01
C PRO A 190 -5.23 15.69 -2.49
N PRO A 191 -6.35 15.05 -2.84
CA PRO A 191 -7.00 15.28 -4.13
C PRO A 191 -7.69 16.65 -4.15
N SER A 192 -7.98 17.18 -5.34
CA SER A 192 -8.69 18.47 -5.48
C SER A 192 -10.17 18.35 -5.09
N SER A 193 -10.74 17.16 -5.32
CA SER A 193 -12.13 16.78 -5.02
C SER A 193 -12.15 15.44 -4.27
N ASN A 194 -13.34 14.95 -3.88
CA ASN A 194 -13.49 13.63 -3.21
C ASN A 194 -12.58 13.45 -1.98
N LEU A 195 -12.47 14.47 -1.15
CA LEU A 195 -11.61 14.45 0.04
C LEU A 195 -11.99 13.34 1.03
N PHE A 196 -10.98 12.83 1.76
CA PHE A 196 -11.21 11.90 2.85
C PHE A 196 -12.15 12.50 3.90
N SER A 197 -13.22 11.78 4.24
CA SER A 197 -14.27 12.28 5.12
C SER A 197 -15.00 11.11 5.80
N LYS A 198 -16.04 11.41 6.58
CA LYS A 198 -16.85 10.36 7.23
C LYS A 198 -17.40 9.33 6.23
N SER A 199 -17.80 9.75 5.03
CA SER A 199 -18.36 8.85 4.01
C SER A 199 -17.32 7.88 3.44
N SER A 200 -16.02 8.14 3.65
CA SER A 200 -14.94 7.21 3.30
C SER A 200 -14.95 5.93 4.13
N PHE A 201 -15.62 5.92 5.29
CA PHE A 201 -15.80 4.74 6.13
C PHE A 201 -17.07 3.98 5.71
N ASP A 202 -16.91 3.11 4.72
CA ASP A 202 -18.01 2.33 4.17
C ASP A 202 -18.27 1.10 5.05
N THR A 203 -19.26 1.23 5.94
CA THR A 203 -19.67 0.14 6.84
C THR A 203 -20.34 -1.02 6.10
N LEU A 204 -20.93 -0.78 4.91
CA LEU A 204 -21.63 -1.82 4.15
C LEU A 204 -20.62 -2.69 3.40
N LEU A 205 -19.72 -2.06 2.64
CA LEU A 205 -18.66 -2.74 1.90
C LEU A 205 -17.48 -3.13 2.79
N ARG A 206 -17.46 -2.66 4.05
CA ARG A 206 -16.42 -2.90 5.04
C ARG A 206 -15.07 -2.41 4.52
N LYS A 207 -15.00 -1.13 4.18
CA LYS A 207 -13.80 -0.48 3.64
C LYS A 207 -13.56 0.89 4.29
N ILE A 208 -12.31 1.33 4.27
CA ILE A 208 -11.92 2.69 4.67
C ILE A 208 -11.15 3.32 3.51
N ASN A 209 -11.87 4.05 2.65
CA ASN A 209 -11.38 4.56 1.38
C ASN A 209 -10.64 5.89 1.57
N PHE A 210 -9.32 5.83 1.70
CA PHE A 210 -8.45 6.99 1.79
C PHE A 210 -8.16 7.55 0.39
N ASN A 211 -8.79 8.69 0.09
CA ASN A 211 -8.73 9.31 -1.23
C ASN A 211 -7.54 10.27 -1.32
N THR A 212 -6.76 10.15 -2.39
CA THR A 212 -5.46 10.80 -2.53
C THR A 212 -5.07 10.97 -3.99
N ASN A 213 -4.20 11.91 -4.30
CA ASN A 213 -3.36 11.86 -5.48
C ASN A 213 -2.12 11.01 -5.18
N LEU A 214 -1.50 10.40 -6.20
CA LEU A 214 -0.25 9.66 -6.07
C LEU A 214 0.76 10.20 -7.07
N ARG A 215 1.93 10.61 -6.59
CA ARG A 215 3.14 10.74 -7.41
C ARG A 215 4.02 9.52 -7.19
N LEU A 216 4.36 8.81 -8.25
CA LEU A 216 5.30 7.68 -8.21
C LEU A 216 6.55 8.04 -9.00
N GLN A 217 7.67 8.13 -8.30
CA GLN A 217 8.99 8.38 -8.85
C GLN A 217 9.85 7.10 -8.78
N ILE A 218 10.56 6.79 -9.86
CA ILE A 218 11.49 5.65 -9.96
C ILE A 218 12.88 6.20 -10.27
N ILE A 219 13.85 5.87 -9.42
CA ILE A 219 15.23 6.33 -9.52
C ILE A 219 16.14 5.10 -9.69
N GLY A 220 16.82 5.01 -10.84
CA GLY A 220 17.73 3.90 -11.14
C GLY A 220 18.99 3.94 -10.27
N LYS A 221 19.33 2.81 -9.65
CA LYS A 221 20.54 2.67 -8.81
C LYS A 221 21.77 2.21 -9.58
N ASP A 222 21.56 1.49 -10.68
CA ASP A 222 22.62 1.03 -11.55
C ASP A 222 22.53 1.69 -12.93
N GLU A 223 23.62 1.63 -13.67
CA GLU A 223 23.76 2.24 -14.99
C GLU A 223 22.69 1.75 -15.99
N LEU A 224 22.31 0.46 -15.92
CA LEU A 224 21.33 -0.10 -16.84
C LEU A 224 19.94 0.44 -16.53
N MET A 225 19.53 0.47 -15.26
CA MET A 225 18.26 1.07 -14.84
C MET A 225 18.21 2.57 -15.11
N GLN A 226 19.34 3.29 -14.95
CA GLN A 226 19.42 4.71 -15.29
C GLN A 226 19.25 4.94 -16.81
N LYS A 227 19.93 4.16 -17.65
CA LYS A 227 19.77 4.20 -19.11
C LYS A 227 18.36 3.86 -19.54
N LEU A 228 17.73 2.85 -18.92
CA LEU A 228 16.33 2.52 -19.14
C LEU A 228 15.46 3.75 -18.85
N LEU A 229 15.52 4.32 -17.65
CA LEU A 229 14.69 5.46 -17.26
C LEU A 229 14.94 6.75 -18.07
N GLN A 230 16.07 6.86 -18.75
CA GLN A 230 16.38 7.97 -19.68
C GLN A 230 15.90 7.70 -21.11
N SER A 231 15.53 6.46 -21.45
CA SER A 231 15.00 6.11 -22.77
C SER A 231 13.65 6.77 -23.00
N ASN A 232 13.42 7.29 -24.21
CA ASN A 232 12.10 7.81 -24.60
C ASN A 232 10.99 6.77 -24.48
N PHE A 233 11.31 5.47 -24.57
CA PHE A 233 10.34 4.39 -24.47
C PHE A 233 9.84 4.19 -23.03
N VAL A 234 10.74 4.27 -22.04
CA VAL A 234 10.37 4.13 -20.62
C VAL A 234 10.57 5.36 -19.75
N GLY A 235 10.78 6.54 -20.33
CA GLY A 235 10.95 7.79 -19.59
C GLY A 235 9.71 8.15 -18.76
N GLN A 236 8.53 7.69 -19.20
CA GLN A 236 7.29 7.77 -18.42
C GLN A 236 7.32 6.90 -17.14
N LEU A 237 8.30 6.02 -16.94
CA LEU A 237 8.47 5.32 -15.67
C LEU A 237 9.05 6.20 -14.57
N ALA A 238 9.91 7.15 -14.93
CA ALA A 238 10.74 7.87 -13.97
C ALA A 238 9.94 8.72 -12.99
N ASP A 239 8.87 9.39 -13.45
CA ASP A 239 8.05 10.25 -12.61
C ASP A 239 6.65 10.42 -13.21
N GLN A 240 5.60 10.02 -12.48
CA GLN A 240 4.21 10.12 -12.92
C GLN A 240 3.28 10.53 -11.78
N ASN A 241 2.22 11.24 -12.14
CA ASN A 241 1.15 11.63 -11.23
C ASN A 241 -0.16 10.94 -11.62
N PHE A 242 -0.84 10.35 -10.65
CA PHE A 242 -2.16 9.74 -10.77
C PHE A 242 -3.11 10.51 -9.86
N GLN A 243 -4.17 11.06 -10.45
CA GLN A 243 -5.18 11.81 -9.69
C GLN A 243 -6.22 10.85 -9.09
N ASP A 244 -6.89 11.29 -8.03
CA ASP A 244 -8.09 10.68 -7.45
C ASP A 244 -7.98 9.15 -7.18
N GLN A 245 -6.81 8.74 -6.69
CA GLN A 245 -6.56 7.38 -6.24
C GLN A 245 -7.27 7.10 -4.90
N THR A 246 -7.69 5.87 -4.68
CA THR A 246 -8.30 5.43 -3.43
C THR A 246 -7.55 4.24 -2.87
N ILE A 247 -7.18 4.32 -1.59
CA ILE A 247 -6.49 3.26 -0.85
C ILE A 247 -7.42 2.76 0.23
N ASP A 248 -7.74 1.47 0.22
CA ASP A 248 -8.48 0.86 1.33
C ASP A 248 -7.54 0.64 2.51
N LEU A 249 -7.74 1.40 3.59
CA LEU A 249 -6.88 1.34 4.78
C LEU A 249 -7.29 0.21 5.75
N LEU A 250 -8.48 -0.38 5.60
CA LEU A 250 -8.96 -1.38 6.54
C LEU A 250 -8.06 -2.63 6.63
N PRO A 251 -7.54 -3.20 5.52
CA PRO A 251 -6.64 -4.34 5.60
C PRO A 251 -5.40 -4.08 6.46
N TYR A 252 -4.81 -2.89 6.43
CA TYR A 252 -3.65 -2.56 7.24
C TYR A 252 -4.00 -2.42 8.73
N VAL A 253 -5.18 -1.87 9.02
CA VAL A 253 -5.70 -1.83 10.39
C VAL A 253 -5.88 -3.25 10.92
N LEU A 254 -6.56 -4.12 10.17
CA LEU A 254 -6.75 -5.53 10.52
C LEU A 254 -5.42 -6.24 10.72
N TYR A 255 -4.48 -6.07 9.80
CA TYR A 255 -3.16 -6.69 9.88
C TYR A 255 -2.38 -6.20 11.12
N SER A 256 -2.60 -4.96 11.55
CA SER A 256 -1.92 -4.37 12.70
C SER A 256 -2.48 -4.83 14.05
N ILE A 257 -3.72 -5.35 14.11
CA ILE A 257 -4.38 -5.78 15.35
C ILE A 257 -4.48 -7.31 15.49
N LEU A 258 -4.34 -8.05 14.40
CA LEU A 258 -4.29 -9.52 14.34
C LEU A 258 -2.89 -10.05 14.70
#